data_AF-A0A2M7Z820-F1
#
_entry.id   AF-A0A2M7Z820-F1
#
_cell.length_a   1.000
_cell.length_b   1.000
_cell.length_c   1.000
_cell.angle_alpha   90.00
_cell.angle_beta   90.00
_cell.angle_gamma   90.00
#
_symmetry.space_group_name_H-M   'P 1'
#
loop_
_entity.id
_entity.type
_entity.pdbx_description
1 polymer ?
#
loop_
_entity_poly.entity_id
_entity_poly.type
_entity_poly.pdbx_seq_one_letter_code
_entity_poly.pdbx_strand_id
1 'polypeptide(L)'
;MNVTKILKSVGLNPNDSISSLDNEEAVERLLEFIKEWELRIKVEKISKEDWETLLSSYVDSIIDYHPENDHQERGAFLRSEQMLKKYGLTDEDVQRLDFC
;
A
#
# COMPACT_ATOMS: atom_id res chain seq x y z
N MET A 1 -2.40 -5.95 -12.94
CA MET A 1 -1.20 -6.65 -12.42
C MET A 1 -1.63 -7.98 -11.86
N ASN A 2 -0.75 -8.98 -11.75
CA ASN A 2 -1.08 -10.24 -11.09
C ASN A 2 -0.50 -10.22 -9.67
N VAL A 3 -1.36 -10.02 -8.68
CA VAL A 3 -1.01 -9.83 -7.25
C VAL A 3 -0.23 -11.05 -6.73
N THR A 4 -0.74 -12.24 -6.98
CA THR A 4 -0.13 -13.51 -6.57
C THR A 4 1.32 -13.63 -7.06
N LYS A 5 1.62 -13.19 -8.28
CA LYS A 5 2.98 -13.19 -8.83
C LYS A 5 3.90 -12.20 -8.12
N ILE A 6 3.40 -11.00 -7.77
CA ILE A 6 4.17 -9.98 -7.04
C ILE A 6 4.55 -10.52 -5.66
N LEU A 7 3.56 -10.98 -4.89
CA LEU A 7 3.75 -11.54 -3.56
C LEU A 7 4.77 -12.69 -3.57
N LYS A 8 4.58 -13.66 -4.48
CA LYS A 8 5.52 -14.78 -4.62
C LYS A 8 6.92 -14.34 -5.03
N SER A 9 7.06 -13.30 -5.87
CA SER A 9 8.36 -12.80 -6.32
C SER A 9 9.20 -12.19 -5.19
N VAL A 10 8.54 -11.65 -4.16
CA VAL A 10 9.19 -11.11 -2.95
C VAL A 10 9.16 -12.08 -1.77
N GLY A 11 8.66 -13.31 -1.96
CA GLY A 11 8.64 -14.33 -0.90
C GLY A 11 7.57 -14.11 0.18
N LEU A 12 6.45 -13.46 -0.18
CA LEU A 12 5.23 -13.36 0.63
C LEU A 12 4.21 -14.40 0.17
N ASN A 13 3.52 -15.01 1.14
CA ASN A 13 2.47 -15.97 0.85
C ASN A 13 1.12 -15.23 0.69
N PRO A 14 0.43 -15.36 -0.44
CA PRO A 14 -0.85 -14.69 -0.70
C PRO A 14 -1.94 -14.95 0.35
N ASN A 15 -1.92 -16.14 0.96
CA ASN A 15 -2.96 -16.56 1.90
C ASN A 15 -2.63 -16.22 3.36
N ASP A 16 -1.49 -15.57 3.64
CA ASP A 16 -1.20 -15.15 5.02
C ASP A 16 -2.21 -14.05 5.41
N SER A 17 -2.84 -14.24 6.57
CA SER A 17 -3.86 -13.31 7.05
C SER A 17 -3.22 -12.07 7.65
N ILE A 18 -3.75 -10.91 7.27
CA ILE A 18 -3.48 -9.62 7.90
C ILE A 18 -4.79 -9.00 8.37
N SER A 19 -4.98 -8.98 9.70
CA SER A 19 -6.24 -8.54 10.32
C SER A 19 -7.44 -9.35 9.80
N SER A 20 -8.42 -8.70 9.17
CA SER A 20 -9.61 -9.33 8.57
C SER A 20 -9.44 -9.71 7.10
N LEU A 21 -8.28 -9.44 6.49
CA LEU A 21 -7.98 -9.68 5.07
C LEU A 21 -6.85 -10.72 4.94
N ASP A 22 -6.57 -11.18 3.73
CA ASP A 22 -5.33 -11.85 3.38
C ASP A 22 -4.38 -10.91 2.61
N ASN A 23 -3.12 -11.33 2.46
CA ASN A 23 -2.09 -10.60 1.72
C ASN A 23 -2.52 -10.29 0.28
N GLU A 24 -3.27 -11.19 -0.38
CA GLU A 24 -3.73 -11.00 -1.76
C GLU A 24 -4.72 -9.85 -1.84
N GLU A 25 -5.78 -9.87 -1.02
CA GLU A 25 -6.79 -8.81 -1.00
C GLU A 25 -6.19 -7.46 -0.57
N ALA A 26 -5.33 -7.45 0.45
CA ALA A 26 -4.68 -6.22 0.90
C ALA A 26 -3.79 -5.60 -0.19
N VAL A 27 -2.96 -6.40 -0.86
CA VAL A 27 -2.13 -5.90 -1.97
C VAL A 27 -2.99 -5.49 -3.16
N GLU A 28 -4.06 -6.21 -3.49
CA GLU A 28 -4.96 -5.83 -4.58
C GLU A 28 -5.49 -4.40 -4.38
N ARG A 29 -6.02 -4.09 -3.20
CA ARG A 29 -6.54 -2.75 -2.86
C ARG A 29 -5.47 -1.66 -2.94
N LEU A 30 -4.27 -1.91 -2.43
CA LEU A 30 -3.15 -0.96 -2.51
C LEU A 30 -2.73 -0.70 -3.97
N LEU A 31 -2.79 -1.72 -4.84
CA LEU A 31 -2.47 -1.58 -6.26
C LEU A 31 -3.57 -0.85 -7.03
N GLU A 32 -4.83 -1.09 -6.70
CA GLU A 32 -5.95 -0.32 -7.24
C GLU A 32 -5.81 1.15 -6.87
N PHE A 33 -5.46 1.45 -5.62
CA PHE A 33 -5.20 2.81 -5.16
C PHE A 33 -4.05 3.50 -5.92
N ILE A 34 -2.92 2.81 -6.10
CA ILE A 34 -1.80 3.32 -6.92
C ILE A 34 -2.27 3.68 -8.33
N LYS A 35 -3.12 2.82 -8.92
CA LYS A 35 -3.62 3.02 -10.28
C LYS A 35 -4.64 4.18 -10.34
N GLU A 36 -5.55 4.25 -9.38
CA GLU A 36 -6.57 5.30 -9.30
C GLU A 36 -5.95 6.69 -9.16
N TRP A 37 -4.91 6.80 -8.34
CA TRP A 37 -4.20 8.06 -8.09
C TRP A 37 -3.05 8.33 -9.07
N GLU A 38 -2.81 7.40 -10.00
CA GLU A 38 -1.72 7.41 -10.97
C GLU A 38 -0.33 7.58 -10.34
N LEU A 39 -0.13 6.97 -9.16
CA LEU A 39 1.12 7.07 -8.41
C LEU A 39 2.26 6.39 -9.17
N ARG A 40 3.42 7.05 -9.26
CA ARG A 40 4.57 6.59 -10.05
C ARG A 40 5.46 5.58 -9.32
N ILE A 41 4.86 4.77 -8.44
CA ILE A 41 5.55 3.79 -7.62
C ILE A 41 5.93 2.57 -8.46
N LYS A 42 7.22 2.20 -8.40
CA LYS A 42 7.79 1.02 -9.04
C LYS A 42 7.58 -0.21 -8.15
N VAL A 43 6.34 -0.69 -8.16
CA VAL A 43 5.87 -1.81 -7.32
C VAL A 43 6.77 -3.05 -7.41
N GLU A 44 7.28 -3.34 -8.60
CA GLU A 44 8.16 -4.49 -8.87
C GLU A 44 9.53 -4.39 -8.19
N LYS A 45 9.88 -3.23 -7.63
CA LYS A 45 11.14 -2.99 -6.92
C LYS A 45 11.01 -2.98 -5.42
N ILE A 46 9.79 -2.98 -4.88
CA ILE A 46 9.55 -2.96 -3.44
C ILE A 46 10.09 -4.26 -2.83
N SER A 47 10.94 -4.14 -1.80
CA SER A 47 11.49 -5.31 -1.11
C SER A 47 10.40 -6.02 -0.29
N LYS A 48 10.71 -7.22 0.17
CA LYS A 48 9.81 -7.96 1.06
C LYS A 48 9.49 -7.15 2.33
N GLU A 49 10.52 -6.60 2.97
CA GLU A 49 10.43 -5.89 4.24
C GLU A 49 9.64 -4.58 4.10
N ASP A 50 9.81 -3.89 2.97
CA ASP A 50 9.04 -2.68 2.68
C ASP A 50 7.58 -3.01 2.33
N TRP A 51 7.30 -4.16 1.70
CA TRP A 51 5.93 -4.67 1.57
C TRP A 51 5.29 -4.99 2.91
N GLU A 52 6.00 -5.70 3.79
CA GLU A 52 5.52 -6.00 5.14
C GLU A 52 5.24 -4.72 5.93
N THR A 53 6.09 -3.69 5.79
CA THR A 53 5.90 -2.38 6.40
C THR A 53 4.66 -1.68 5.87
N LEU A 54 4.44 -1.69 4.55
CA LEU A 54 3.27 -1.06 3.92
C LEU A 54 1.98 -1.77 4.34
N LEU A 55 1.98 -3.11 4.36
CA LEU A 55 0.83 -3.91 4.79
C LEU A 55 0.51 -3.71 6.26
N SER A 56 1.52 -3.62 7.13
CA SER A 56 1.32 -3.26 8.53
C SER A 56 0.70 -1.86 8.66
N SER A 57 1.20 -0.89 7.90
CA SER A 57 0.65 0.49 7.89
C SER A 57 -0.79 0.54 7.39
N TYR A 58 -1.15 -0.34 6.45
CA TYR A 58 -2.52 -0.49 5.96
C TYR A 58 -3.44 -1.06 7.03
N VAL A 59 -3.00 -2.09 7.75
CA VAL A 59 -3.76 -2.62 8.90
C VAL A 59 -3.99 -1.55 9.96
N ASP A 60 -2.96 -0.77 10.31
CA ASP A 60 -3.10 0.33 11.26
C ASP A 60 -4.11 1.37 10.75
N SER A 61 -4.12 1.64 9.44
CA SER A 61 -5.07 2.58 8.82
C SER A 61 -6.51 2.03 8.76
N ILE A 62 -6.69 0.70 8.70
CA ILE A 62 -8.00 0.05 8.85
C ILE A 62 -8.51 0.19 10.29
N ILE A 63 -7.63 -0.02 11.27
CA ILE A 63 -7.97 0.07 12.70
C ILE A 63 -8.31 1.51 13.09
N ASP A 64 -7.50 2.47 12.62
CA ASP A 64 -7.66 3.90 12.88
C ASP A 64 -8.76 4.53 11.99
N TYR A 65 -9.47 3.75 11.18
CA TYR A 65 -10.45 4.25 10.22
C TYR A 65 -11.60 5.01 10.91
N HIS A 66 -11.75 6.28 10.54
CA HIS A 66 -12.95 7.07 10.81
C HIS A 66 -13.77 7.14 9.52
N PRO A 67 -15.11 7.01 9.54
CA PRO A 67 -15.98 7.00 8.35
C PRO A 67 -15.87 8.24 7.43
N GLU A 68 -15.17 9.28 7.87
CA GLU A 68 -14.97 10.53 7.15
C GLU A 68 -13.59 10.61 6.47
N ASN A 69 -12.70 9.62 6.70
CA ASN A 69 -11.41 9.52 6.03
C ASN A 69 -11.57 8.67 4.78
N ASP A 70 -11.74 9.32 3.63
CA ASP A 70 -11.78 8.65 2.34
C ASP A 70 -10.46 7.87 2.11
N HIS A 71 -10.58 6.55 1.95
CA HIS A 71 -9.56 5.53 1.67
C HIS A 71 -8.55 5.18 2.79
N GLN A 72 -8.64 3.97 3.35
CA GLN A 72 -7.65 3.40 4.30
C GLN A 72 -6.26 3.29 3.66
N GLU A 73 -6.22 3.09 2.35
CA GLU A 73 -5.01 3.02 1.53
C GLU A 73 -4.25 4.35 1.59
N ARG A 74 -4.94 5.50 1.55
CA ARG A 74 -4.32 6.82 1.69
C ARG A 74 -3.51 6.93 2.99
N GLY A 75 -4.10 6.51 4.11
CA GLY A 75 -3.44 6.50 5.42
C GLY A 75 -2.16 5.66 5.40
N ALA A 76 -2.20 4.48 4.76
CA ALA A 76 -1.06 3.60 4.64
C ALA A 76 0.09 4.25 3.86
N PHE A 77 -0.23 4.94 2.76
CA PHE A 77 0.75 5.60 1.90
C PHE A 77 1.37 6.82 2.56
N LEU A 78 0.59 7.64 3.27
CA LEU A 78 1.10 8.80 4.02
C LEU A 78 2.00 8.36 5.18
N ARG A 79 1.63 7.33 5.94
CA ARG A 79 2.48 6.75 7.00
C ARG A 79 3.77 6.13 6.45
N SER A 80 3.73 5.65 5.22
CA SER A 80 4.85 5.01 4.53
C SER A 80 5.62 5.95 3.59
N GLU A 81 5.37 7.26 3.63
CA GLU A 81 5.86 8.24 2.65
C GLU A 81 7.38 8.12 2.39
N GLN A 82 8.18 8.22 3.46
CA GLN A 82 9.65 8.23 3.32
C GLN A 82 10.18 6.95 2.69
N MET A 83 9.52 5.82 2.96
CA MET A 83 9.84 4.53 2.34
C MET A 83 9.42 4.53 0.86
N LEU A 84 8.19 4.94 0.56
CA LEU A 84 7.64 4.91 -0.80
C LEU A 84 8.32 5.90 -1.76
N LYS A 85 8.92 6.98 -1.24
CA LYS A 85 9.80 7.88 -2.02
C LYS A 85 10.98 7.16 -2.66
N LYS A 86 11.52 6.11 -2.03
CA LYS A 86 12.58 5.26 -2.61
C LYS A 86 12.11 4.56 -3.90
N TYR A 87 10.79 4.35 -4.01
CA TYR A 87 10.16 3.63 -5.11
C TYR A 87 9.47 4.51 -6.14
N GLY A 88 9.47 5.84 -5.95
CA GLY A 88 8.99 6.79 -6.94
C GLY A 88 7.76 7.60 -6.54
N LEU A 89 7.28 7.48 -5.30
CA LEU A 89 6.30 8.43 -4.76
C LEU A 89 6.94 9.84 -4.71
N THR A 90 6.25 10.84 -5.24
CA THR A 90 6.76 12.22 -5.31
C THR A 90 6.15 13.11 -4.22
N ASP A 91 6.78 14.25 -3.93
CA ASP A 91 6.20 15.25 -3.02
C ASP A 91 4.86 15.78 -3.51
N GLU A 92 4.68 15.87 -4.84
CA GLU A 92 3.40 16.26 -5.47
C GLU A 92 2.32 15.20 -5.20
N ASP A 93 2.66 13.92 -5.30
CA ASP A 93 1.74 12.83 -4.95
C ASP A 93 1.34 12.91 -3.47
N VAL A 94 2.31 13.15 -2.58
CA VAL A 94 2.05 13.30 -1.14
C VAL A 94 1.11 14.47 -0.88
N GLN A 95 1.35 15.63 -1.50
CA GLN A 95 0.46 16.79 -1.36
C GLN A 95 -0.95 16.48 -1.84
N ARG A 96 -1.10 15.78 -2.98
CA ARG A 96 -2.41 15.36 -3.49
C ARG A 96 -3.11 14.40 -2.53
N LEU A 97 -2.36 13.49 -1.92
CA LEU A 97 -2.86 12.55 -0.93
C LEU A 97 -3.20 13.23 0.40
N ASP A 98 -2.51 14.28 0.82
CA ASP A 98 -2.74 14.93 2.13
C ASP A 98 -3.90 15.95 2.11
N PHE A 99 -4.26 16.51 0.94
CA PHE A 99 -5.21 17.63 0.81
C PHE A 99 -6.64 17.28 0.34
N CYS A 100 -7.05 16.02 0.32
CA CYS A 100 -8.45 15.62 0.11
C CYS A 100 -9.18 15.38 1.43
#